data_AF-A0A957NH84-F1
#
_entry.id   AF-A0A957NH84-F1
#
_cell.length_a   1.000
_cell.length_b   1.000
_cell.length_c   1.000
_cell.angle_alpha   90.00
_cell.angle_beta   90.00
_cell.angle_gamma   90.00
#
_symmetry.space_group_name_H-M   'P 1'
#
loop_
_entity.id
_entity.type
_entity.pdbx_description
1 polymer ?
#
loop_
_entity_poly.entity_id
_entity_poly.type
_entity_poly.pdbx_seq_one_letter_code
_entity_poly.pdbx_strand_id
1 'polypeptide(L)'
;MGRMLIGTFDALSEVVLTRPDGSETPCETTSLPTDDPAGDAWEFTCSLPELAMAQGFYRLPLRVTLGTTAGEQVSSEGALVGSWEQLRLDEDSIAVEQRPLPQWLSDAIAANEDSRTLLTAHRPVSAIYEGRMLPDAPPRAGSYRGEIVWAGWREHDGHQIPYMVASAFSYEAGELWHWSLTADKATTLADDVIAQPLTERLLAEHDRLTLNLWYDELLERELPKPTYLMNGGDFGAWEVGIGRCAGLPGPTTLPSSDEPLRAFGVNGDGFLPWLGVPFVLLEGQTVVKRFDFWPQYESDTISENLLPTFFRDDAPPFEGIWQESTDIFTEGPTITVSLPDDADPAQRVAASDFVAQLPGRASTEWGPTRWEIPAVTFAVDDQGYLVIHDCDPSD
;
A
#
# COMPACT_ATOMS: atom_id res chain seq x y z
N MET A 1 1.72 53.25 10.35
CA MET A 1 2.43 54.18 9.45
C MET A 1 3.10 53.33 8.38
N GLY A 2 2.69 53.41 7.12
CA GLY A 2 3.34 52.69 6.03
C GLY A 2 4.64 53.37 5.65
N ARG A 3 5.74 52.65 5.68
CA ARG A 3 7.04 53.13 5.19
C ARG A 3 7.02 52.98 3.67
N MET A 4 7.09 54.09 2.95
CA MET A 4 7.18 54.08 1.49
C MET A 4 8.60 53.64 1.11
N LEU A 5 8.71 52.55 0.35
CA LEU A 5 9.97 52.06 -0.20
C LEU A 5 10.36 52.87 -1.42
N ILE A 6 11.63 53.26 -1.51
CA ILE A 6 12.16 54.02 -2.66
C ILE A 6 13.00 53.06 -3.52
N GLY A 7 12.65 52.98 -4.80
CA GLY A 7 13.34 52.13 -5.78
C GLY A 7 12.58 50.84 -6.11
N THR A 8 13.16 50.06 -7.02
CA THR A 8 12.74 48.69 -7.37
C THR A 8 13.66 47.70 -6.67
N PHE A 9 13.15 46.52 -6.33
CA PHE A 9 14.01 45.42 -5.92
C PHE A 9 14.93 45.04 -7.08
N ASP A 10 16.23 44.88 -6.81
CA ASP A 10 17.25 44.54 -7.83
C ASP A 10 18.24 43.48 -7.32
N ALA A 11 18.12 43.07 -6.07
CA ALA A 11 18.98 42.06 -5.47
C ALA A 11 18.23 41.27 -4.40
N LEU A 12 18.39 39.95 -4.44
CA LEU A 12 18.16 39.12 -3.26
C LEU A 12 19.46 39.10 -2.44
N SER A 13 19.46 39.81 -1.31
CA SER A 13 20.65 40.00 -0.48
C SER A 13 20.89 38.84 0.46
N GLU A 14 19.82 38.27 1.01
CA GLU A 14 19.92 37.20 2.00
C GLU A 14 18.64 36.36 2.01
N VAL A 15 18.79 35.05 2.12
CA VAL A 15 17.71 34.14 2.52
C VAL A 15 18.20 33.36 3.72
N VAL A 16 17.48 33.46 4.83
CA VAL A 16 17.81 32.76 6.07
C VAL A 16 16.66 31.87 6.46
N LEU A 17 16.98 30.61 6.74
CA LEU A 17 16.02 29.64 7.22
C LEU A 17 16.29 29.35 8.69
N THR A 18 15.24 29.39 9.51
CA THR A 18 15.30 29.03 10.94
C THR A 18 15.03 27.54 11.10
N ARG A 19 15.97 26.83 11.70
CA ARG A 19 15.90 25.39 11.98
C ARG A 19 14.98 25.08 13.17
N PRO A 20 14.56 23.82 13.36
CA PRO A 20 13.74 23.42 14.51
C PRO A 20 14.40 23.67 15.88
N ASP A 21 15.74 23.69 15.94
CA ASP A 21 16.50 24.02 17.15
C ASP A 21 16.63 25.54 17.39
N GLY A 22 16.03 26.36 16.53
CA GLY A 22 16.08 27.82 16.58
C GLY A 22 17.32 28.43 15.95
N SER A 23 18.26 27.63 15.43
CA SER A 23 19.44 28.16 14.74
C SER A 23 19.11 28.65 13.33
N GLU A 24 19.77 29.72 12.90
CA GLU A 24 19.61 30.29 11.56
C GLU A 24 20.61 29.64 10.58
N THR A 25 20.16 29.33 9.36
CA THR A 25 20.98 28.84 8.25
C THR A 25 20.85 29.75 7.06
N PRO A 26 21.94 30.39 6.60
CA PRO A 26 21.92 31.11 5.35
C PRO A 26 21.76 30.12 4.19
N CYS A 27 20.93 30.49 3.22
CA CYS A 27 20.76 29.75 1.98
C CYS A 27 21.64 30.36 0.89
N GLU A 28 22.17 29.52 0.01
CA GLU A 28 22.85 29.99 -1.20
C GLU A 28 21.81 30.53 -2.18
N THR A 29 22.09 31.66 -2.82
CA THR A 29 21.15 32.33 -3.72
C THR A 29 21.77 32.50 -5.10
N THR A 30 21.00 32.20 -6.15
CA THR A 30 21.41 32.37 -7.55
C THR A 30 20.39 33.22 -8.29
N SER A 31 20.85 34.26 -9.00
CA SER A 31 19.97 35.03 -9.88
C SER A 31 19.66 34.24 -11.14
N LEU A 32 18.39 34.22 -11.54
CA LEU A 32 17.92 33.53 -12.72
C LEU A 32 17.59 34.53 -13.83
N PRO A 33 17.89 34.21 -15.10
CA PRO A 33 17.39 34.99 -16.22
C PRO A 33 15.85 34.91 -16.25
N THR A 34 15.20 36.03 -16.58
CA THR A 34 13.76 36.12 -16.72
C THR A 34 13.40 36.87 -18.00
N ASP A 35 12.37 36.39 -18.69
CA ASP A 35 11.82 37.05 -19.88
C ASP A 35 10.81 38.15 -19.51
N ASP A 36 10.48 38.30 -18.21
CA ASP A 36 9.64 39.38 -17.71
C ASP A 36 10.47 40.66 -17.54
N PRO A 37 10.24 41.71 -18.36
CA PRO A 37 10.97 42.96 -18.25
C PRO A 37 10.67 43.75 -16.96
N ALA A 38 9.67 43.32 -16.17
CA ALA A 38 9.28 43.92 -14.91
C ALA A 38 9.59 43.02 -13.69
N GLY A 39 10.16 41.83 -13.90
CA GLY A 39 10.44 40.87 -12.85
C GLY A 39 11.93 40.58 -12.72
N ASP A 40 12.33 40.18 -11.51
CA ASP A 40 13.60 39.50 -11.24
C ASP A 40 13.26 38.11 -10.67
N ALA A 41 14.08 37.12 -11.00
CA ALA A 41 13.89 35.75 -10.53
C ALA A 41 15.14 35.28 -9.79
N TRP A 42 14.93 34.57 -8.68
CA TRP A 42 16.02 34.01 -7.88
C TRP A 42 15.69 32.58 -7.48
N GLU A 43 16.72 31.74 -7.48
CA GLU A 43 16.71 30.43 -6.85
C GLU A 43 17.48 30.50 -5.53
N PHE A 44 17.06 29.73 -4.54
CA PHE A 44 17.84 29.56 -3.31
C PHE A 44 17.89 28.10 -2.87
N THR A 45 19.03 27.69 -2.33
CA THR A 45 19.28 26.34 -1.80
C THR A 45 19.74 26.43 -0.35
N CYS A 46 19.00 25.79 0.57
CA CYS A 46 19.31 25.79 1.99
C CYS A 46 19.83 24.41 2.44
N SER A 47 20.97 24.35 3.11
CA SER A 47 21.45 23.10 3.72
C SER A 47 20.71 22.81 5.03
N LEU A 48 19.96 21.71 5.08
CA LEU A 48 19.22 21.29 6.27
C LEU A 48 19.92 20.12 6.97
N PRO A 49 20.00 20.08 8.32
CA PRO A 49 20.51 18.91 9.03
C PRO A 49 19.56 17.72 8.86
N GLU A 50 20.09 16.49 8.93
CA GLU A 50 19.31 15.24 8.76
C GLU A 50 18.06 15.15 9.64
N LEU A 51 18.06 15.81 10.81
CA LEU A 51 16.92 15.87 11.73
C LEU A 51 15.66 16.53 11.14
N ALA A 52 15.80 17.40 10.13
CA ALA A 52 14.65 17.98 9.44
C ALA A 52 13.94 16.95 8.55
N MET A 53 14.68 15.95 8.03
CA MET A 53 14.16 14.88 7.17
C MET A 53 13.36 13.83 7.94
N ALA A 54 13.69 13.61 9.21
CA ALA A 54 13.05 12.60 10.06
C ALA A 54 11.54 12.84 10.30
N GLN A 55 11.04 14.04 10.04
CA GLN A 55 9.62 14.38 10.25
C GLN A 55 8.76 14.11 9.01
N GLY A 56 9.32 13.76 7.85
CA GLY A 56 8.60 13.57 6.59
C GLY A 56 7.99 14.85 5.99
N PHE A 57 7.68 15.84 6.83
CA PHE A 57 7.19 17.18 6.51
C PHE A 57 8.03 18.24 7.26
N TYR A 58 8.16 19.42 6.67
CA TYR A 58 8.86 20.55 7.27
C TYR A 58 8.08 21.86 7.13
N ARG A 59 8.06 22.64 8.21
CA ARG A 59 7.69 24.07 8.21
C ARG A 59 8.81 24.85 8.87
N LEU A 60 9.59 25.55 8.07
CA LEU A 60 10.80 26.22 8.52
C LEU A 60 10.64 27.72 8.31
N PRO A 61 10.64 28.55 9.38
CA PRO A 61 10.55 30.00 9.23
C PRO A 61 11.65 30.51 8.28
N LEU A 62 11.27 31.39 7.36
CA LEU A 62 12.14 31.93 6.32
C LEU A 62 12.15 33.46 6.45
N ARG A 63 13.35 34.05 6.47
CA ARG A 63 13.55 35.49 6.34
C ARG A 63 14.21 35.75 4.99
N VAL A 64 13.60 36.60 4.19
CA VAL A 64 14.09 37.02 2.87
C VAL A 64 14.42 38.50 2.94
N THR A 65 15.67 38.87 2.65
CA THR A 65 16.12 40.26 2.61
C THR A 65 16.39 40.66 1.16
N LEU A 66 15.63 41.62 0.67
CA LEU A 66 15.74 42.20 -0.66
C LEU A 66 16.46 43.54 -0.59
N GLY A 67 17.36 43.78 -1.55
CA GLY A 67 17.98 45.08 -1.83
C GLY A 67 17.17 45.85 -2.87
N THR A 68 17.20 47.17 -2.79
CA THR A 68 16.64 48.07 -3.81
C THR A 68 17.72 48.83 -4.57
N THR A 69 17.37 49.32 -5.76
CA THR A 69 18.22 50.22 -6.58
C THR A 69 18.62 51.51 -5.86
N ALA A 70 17.93 51.89 -4.78
CA ALA A 70 18.27 53.02 -3.93
C ALA A 70 19.25 52.65 -2.78
N GLY A 71 19.66 51.39 -2.68
CA GLY A 71 20.50 50.84 -1.61
C GLY A 71 19.75 50.56 -0.31
N GLU A 72 18.41 50.55 -0.32
CA GLU A 72 17.62 50.14 0.85
C GLU A 72 17.57 48.61 0.97
N GLN A 73 17.48 48.10 2.19
CA GLN A 73 17.22 46.69 2.45
C GLN A 73 15.85 46.51 3.11
N VAL A 74 15.12 45.50 2.66
CA VAL A 74 13.78 45.16 3.12
C VAL A 74 13.76 43.69 3.45
N SER A 75 13.45 43.36 4.70
CA SER A 75 13.26 41.98 5.13
C SER A 75 11.77 41.65 5.17
N SER A 76 11.43 40.47 4.66
CA SER A 76 10.11 39.85 4.78
C SER A 76 10.27 38.51 5.48
N GLU A 77 9.32 38.18 6.35
CA GLU A 77 9.26 36.90 7.05
C GLU A 77 8.15 36.04 6.46
N GLY A 78 8.40 34.74 6.40
CA GLY A 78 7.48 33.72 5.91
C GLY A 78 7.85 32.36 6.46
N ALA A 79 7.37 31.31 5.80
CA ALA A 79 7.74 29.95 6.13
C ALA A 79 7.92 29.14 4.84
N LEU A 80 8.99 28.36 4.78
CA LEU A 80 9.15 27.31 3.80
C LEU A 80 8.40 26.07 4.30
N VAL A 81 7.43 25.60 3.53
CA VAL A 81 6.61 24.43 3.84
C VAL A 81 6.75 23.37 2.75
N GLY A 82 6.87 22.11 3.12
CA GLY A 82 6.99 21.00 2.17
C GLY A 82 7.12 19.64 2.83
N SER A 83 7.19 18.58 2.03
CA SER A 83 7.48 17.21 2.47
C SER A 83 8.75 16.68 1.81
N TRP A 84 9.40 15.72 2.46
CA TRP A 84 10.63 15.10 1.98
C TRP A 84 10.39 13.96 0.99
N GLU A 85 9.18 13.40 1.00
CA GLU A 85 8.67 12.48 -0.02
C GLU A 85 7.36 13.02 -0.58
N GLN A 86 7.27 13.12 -1.91
CA GLN A 86 6.07 13.53 -2.63
C GLN A 86 5.34 12.27 -3.10
N LEU A 87 4.34 11.84 -2.34
CA LEU A 87 3.22 11.06 -2.85
C LEU A 87 1.96 11.90 -2.65
N ARG A 88 1.54 12.57 -3.71
CA ARG A 88 0.24 13.23 -3.78
C ARG A 88 -0.79 12.20 -4.24
N LEU A 89 -1.72 11.85 -3.36
CA LEU A 89 -2.83 10.94 -3.69
C LEU A 89 -4.04 11.71 -4.26
N ASP A 90 -4.20 12.97 -3.87
CA ASP A 90 -5.09 13.96 -4.50
C ASP A 90 -4.47 15.39 -4.45
N GLU A 91 -5.20 16.41 -4.91
CA GLU A 91 -4.69 17.80 -4.99
C GLU A 91 -4.36 18.41 -3.61
N ASP A 92 -4.89 17.85 -2.50
CA ASP A 92 -4.86 18.45 -1.15
C ASP A 92 -4.22 17.55 -0.06
N SER A 93 -3.76 16.33 -0.38
CA SER A 93 -3.19 15.36 0.56
C SER A 93 -1.71 15.03 0.31
N ILE A 94 -1.03 14.64 1.39
CA ILE A 94 0.36 14.18 1.39
C ILE A 94 0.41 12.89 2.18
N ALA A 95 0.90 11.80 1.58
CA ALA A 95 1.20 10.56 2.29
C ALA A 95 2.56 10.63 3.00
N VAL A 96 2.63 10.13 4.22
CA VAL A 96 3.84 10.11 5.04
C VAL A 96 4.01 8.73 5.68
N GLU A 97 5.14 8.08 5.43
CA GLU A 97 5.59 6.92 6.21
C GLU A 97 6.47 7.38 7.38
N GLN A 98 6.17 6.93 8.60
CA GLN A 98 6.96 7.29 9.79
C GLN A 98 7.37 6.06 10.62
N ARG A 99 8.66 6.05 10.99
CA ARG A 99 9.29 5.08 11.90
C ARG A 99 10.32 5.81 12.80
N PRO A 100 10.17 5.83 14.14
CA PRO A 100 9.03 5.35 14.93
C PRO A 100 7.77 6.20 14.73
N LEU A 101 6.64 5.77 15.28
CA LEU A 101 5.38 6.53 15.24
C LEU A 101 5.57 7.93 15.84
N PRO A 102 4.91 8.96 15.29
CA PRO A 102 4.95 10.29 15.88
C PRO A 102 4.32 10.28 17.27
N GLN A 103 4.83 11.11 18.17
CA GLN A 103 4.38 11.14 19.56
C GLN A 103 2.87 11.40 19.69
N TRP A 104 2.31 12.28 18.87
CA TRP A 104 0.88 12.60 18.92
C TRP A 104 0.00 11.37 18.59
N LEU A 105 0.42 10.55 17.64
CA LEU A 105 -0.30 9.33 17.27
C LEU A 105 -0.10 8.25 18.33
N SER A 106 1.12 8.14 18.87
CA SER A 106 1.41 7.24 19.99
C SER A 106 0.57 7.56 21.23
N ASP A 107 0.39 8.84 21.56
CA ASP A 107 -0.46 9.30 22.65
C ASP A 107 -1.94 8.98 22.38
N ALA A 108 -2.39 9.16 21.14
CA ALA A 108 -3.76 8.88 20.73
C ALA A 108 -4.09 7.38 20.80
N ILE A 109 -3.17 6.53 20.37
CA ILE A 109 -3.23 5.07 20.56
C ILE A 109 -3.29 4.77 22.06
N ALA A 110 -2.37 5.29 22.86
CA ALA A 110 -2.35 5.00 24.30
C ALA A 110 -3.62 5.47 25.04
N ALA A 111 -4.40 6.41 24.48
CA ALA A 111 -5.66 6.88 25.03
C ALA A 111 -6.89 6.06 24.61
N ASN A 112 -6.84 5.35 23.48
CA ASN A 112 -7.96 4.55 22.96
C ASN A 112 -8.00 3.16 23.63
N GLU A 113 -9.17 2.72 24.10
CA GLU A 113 -9.29 1.47 24.88
C GLU A 113 -8.91 0.23 24.07
N ASP A 114 -9.40 0.12 22.83
CA ASP A 114 -9.19 -1.02 21.96
C ASP A 114 -7.73 -1.15 21.54
N SER A 115 -7.09 -0.05 21.14
CA SER A 115 -5.69 -0.06 20.72
C SER A 115 -4.71 -0.27 21.89
N ARG A 116 -5.08 0.10 23.12
CA ARG A 116 -4.31 -0.27 24.32
C ARG A 116 -4.25 -1.77 24.54
N THR A 117 -5.31 -2.51 24.19
CA THR A 117 -5.27 -3.99 24.30
C THR A 117 -4.20 -4.55 23.36
N LEU A 118 -4.07 -4.03 22.14
CA LEU A 118 -3.03 -4.41 21.19
C LEU A 118 -1.63 -4.19 21.75
N LEU A 119 -1.38 -3.07 22.45
CA LEU A 119 -0.07 -2.79 23.04
C LEU A 119 0.40 -3.84 24.06
N THR A 120 -0.47 -4.72 24.55
CA THR A 120 -0.11 -5.79 25.48
C THR A 120 0.56 -6.99 24.78
N ALA A 121 0.23 -7.23 23.52
CA ALA A 121 0.68 -8.39 22.75
C ALA A 121 1.44 -8.01 21.46
N HIS A 122 1.31 -6.76 21.02
CA HIS A 122 1.85 -6.24 19.77
C HIS A 122 2.70 -5.00 20.00
N ARG A 123 3.54 -4.69 19.00
CA ARG A 123 4.33 -3.46 18.96
C ARG A 123 4.03 -2.69 17.69
N PRO A 124 3.75 -1.38 17.75
CA PRO A 124 3.62 -0.59 16.54
C PRO A 124 5.02 -0.45 15.90
N VAL A 125 5.11 -0.74 14.60
CA VAL A 125 6.35 -0.74 13.83
C VAL A 125 6.45 0.50 12.94
N SER A 126 5.37 0.82 12.24
CA SER A 126 5.28 1.95 11.34
C SER A 126 3.85 2.48 11.29
N ALA A 127 3.71 3.72 10.86
CA ALA A 127 2.45 4.27 10.41
C ALA A 127 2.63 4.89 9.02
N ILE A 128 1.64 4.69 8.16
CA ILE A 128 1.54 5.31 6.85
C ILE A 128 0.23 6.08 6.85
N TYR A 129 0.26 7.40 6.69
CA TYR A 129 -0.95 8.19 6.78
C TYR A 129 -0.91 9.41 5.88
N GLU A 130 -2.09 9.89 5.55
CA GLU A 130 -2.33 11.17 4.91
C GLU A 130 -3.19 12.04 5.82
N GLY A 131 -3.19 13.34 5.57
CA GLY A 131 -4.07 14.22 6.30
C GLY A 131 -3.98 15.67 5.92
N ARG A 132 -5.01 16.40 6.35
CA ARG A 132 -5.10 17.85 6.19
C ARG A 132 -4.64 18.50 7.49
N MET A 133 -3.49 19.17 7.42
CA MET A 133 -3.01 19.99 8.53
C MET A 133 -3.58 21.41 8.44
N LEU A 134 -3.90 21.99 9.60
CA LEU A 134 -4.27 23.39 9.71
C LEU A 134 -2.98 24.23 9.83
N PRO A 135 -2.71 25.21 8.93
CA PRO A 135 -1.43 25.93 8.87
C PRO A 135 -0.98 26.60 10.17
N ASP A 136 -1.92 26.94 11.05
CA ASP A 136 -1.70 27.67 12.30
C ASP A 136 -2.01 26.83 13.55
N ALA A 137 -2.17 25.52 13.41
CA ALA A 137 -2.50 24.62 14.52
C ALA A 137 -1.40 23.57 14.73
N PRO A 138 -1.24 23.04 15.97
CA PRO A 138 -0.33 21.91 16.19
C PRO A 138 -0.81 20.70 15.38
N PRO A 139 0.08 19.76 14.98
CA PRO A 139 -0.29 18.60 14.16
C PRO A 139 -1.53 17.87 14.66
N ARG A 140 -1.63 17.62 15.97
CA ARG A 140 -2.81 17.02 16.64
C ARG A 140 -4.18 17.68 16.37
N ALA A 141 -4.23 18.88 15.82
CA ALA A 141 -5.46 19.58 15.49
C ALA A 141 -5.91 19.36 14.03
N GLY A 142 -5.12 18.64 13.22
CA GLY A 142 -5.48 18.23 11.88
C GLY A 142 -6.42 17.02 11.85
N SER A 143 -6.76 16.61 10.64
CA SER A 143 -7.47 15.37 10.35
C SER A 143 -6.52 14.45 9.58
N TYR A 144 -6.28 13.26 10.12
CA TYR A 144 -5.41 12.26 9.51
C TYR A 144 -6.15 10.95 9.33
N ARG A 145 -5.77 10.19 8.32
CA ARG A 145 -6.25 8.84 8.08
C ARG A 145 -5.12 8.02 7.50
N GLY A 146 -5.06 6.75 7.82
CA GLY A 146 -3.95 5.91 7.37
C GLY A 146 -3.98 4.54 8.01
N GLU A 147 -2.82 3.91 8.06
CA GLU A 147 -2.62 2.58 8.58
C GLU A 147 -1.54 2.59 9.65
N ILE A 148 -1.72 1.75 10.66
CA ILE A 148 -0.67 1.41 11.62
C ILE A 148 -0.33 -0.06 11.45
N VAL A 149 0.95 -0.35 11.31
CA VAL A 149 1.46 -1.71 11.21
C VAL A 149 1.92 -2.17 12.59
N TRP A 150 1.36 -3.28 13.02
CA TRP A 150 1.61 -3.89 14.32
C TRP A 150 2.36 -5.22 14.15
N ALA A 151 3.50 -5.38 14.80
CA ALA A 151 4.20 -6.65 14.86
C ALA A 151 3.73 -7.48 16.06
N GLY A 152 3.49 -8.76 15.81
CA GLY A 152 3.18 -9.79 16.80
C GLY A 152 3.83 -11.13 16.45
N TRP A 153 3.53 -12.16 17.23
CA TRP A 153 3.95 -13.53 16.94
C TRP A 153 2.93 -14.52 17.48
N ARG A 154 2.87 -15.71 16.87
CA ARG A 154 2.09 -16.87 17.34
C ARG A 154 2.98 -18.08 17.52
N GLU A 155 2.61 -18.96 18.43
CA GLU A 155 3.21 -20.30 18.53
C GLU A 155 2.35 -21.28 17.74
N HIS A 156 2.99 -22.08 16.88
CA HIS A 156 2.35 -23.16 16.13
C HIS A 156 3.35 -24.30 15.98
N ASP A 157 2.99 -25.50 16.41
CA ASP A 157 3.84 -26.69 16.41
C ASP A 157 5.26 -26.47 16.99
N GLY A 158 5.34 -25.67 18.05
CA GLY A 158 6.60 -25.35 18.73
C GLY A 158 7.48 -24.32 18.02
N HIS A 159 7.00 -23.72 16.92
CA HIS A 159 7.66 -22.65 16.18
C HIS A 159 6.99 -21.31 16.46
N GLN A 160 7.80 -20.24 16.48
CA GLN A 160 7.28 -18.88 16.53
C GLN A 160 7.08 -18.36 15.11
N ILE A 161 5.83 -18.09 14.75
CA ILE A 161 5.45 -17.49 13.48
C ILE A 161 5.30 -15.97 13.71
N PRO A 162 6.24 -15.14 13.26
CA PRO A 162 6.07 -13.69 13.29
C PRO A 162 4.96 -13.27 12.33
N TYR A 163 4.22 -12.23 12.71
CA TYR A 163 3.29 -11.58 11.80
C TYR A 163 3.28 -10.07 11.97
N MET A 164 2.92 -9.38 10.90
CA MET A 164 2.57 -7.98 10.90
C MET A 164 1.08 -7.85 10.57
N VAL A 165 0.34 -7.01 11.28
CA VAL A 165 -1.05 -6.70 10.97
C VAL A 165 -1.21 -5.20 10.76
N ALA A 166 -1.74 -4.83 9.59
CA ALA A 166 -2.12 -3.46 9.29
C ALA A 166 -3.58 -3.22 9.69
N SER A 167 -3.82 -2.12 10.39
CA SER A 167 -5.16 -1.63 10.72
C SER A 167 -5.29 -0.21 10.24
N ALA A 168 -6.39 0.08 9.54
CA ALA A 168 -6.76 1.46 9.27
C ALA A 168 -7.04 2.21 10.58
N PHE A 169 -6.75 3.50 10.57
CA PHE A 169 -7.13 4.44 11.60
C PHE A 169 -7.56 5.74 10.97
N SER A 170 -8.41 6.45 11.71
CA SER A 170 -8.68 7.84 11.39
C SER A 170 -8.66 8.67 12.66
N TYR A 171 -8.09 9.87 12.54
CA TYR A 171 -7.79 10.78 13.63
C TYR A 171 -8.37 12.15 13.31
N GLU A 172 -9.13 12.71 14.24
CA GLU A 172 -9.72 14.03 14.09
C GLU A 172 -9.75 14.76 15.43
N ALA A 173 -9.42 16.05 15.41
CA ALA A 173 -9.57 16.95 16.55
C ALA A 173 -8.90 16.47 17.86
N GLY A 174 -7.84 15.68 17.78
CA GLY A 174 -7.11 15.19 18.96
C GLY A 174 -7.33 13.71 19.28
N GLU A 175 -8.29 13.05 18.64
CA GLU A 175 -8.78 11.73 19.03
C GLU A 175 -8.75 10.74 17.85
N LEU A 176 -8.52 9.46 18.16
CA LEU A 176 -8.75 8.36 17.20
C LEU A 176 -10.26 8.16 17.09
N TRP A 177 -10.85 8.57 15.96
CA TRP A 177 -12.28 8.45 15.72
C TRP A 177 -12.65 7.10 15.10
N HIS A 178 -11.72 6.48 14.38
CA HIS A 178 -11.87 5.13 13.86
C HIS A 178 -10.70 4.23 14.28
N TRP A 179 -11.07 3.07 14.81
CA TRP A 179 -10.17 2.00 15.19
C TRP A 179 -10.94 0.66 15.17
N SER A 180 -10.54 -0.29 14.33
CA SER A 180 -11.26 -1.57 14.18
C SER A 180 -10.51 -2.76 14.78
N LEU A 181 -9.19 -2.69 14.95
CA LEU A 181 -8.37 -3.82 15.39
C LEU A 181 -8.22 -3.90 16.92
N THR A 182 -8.61 -5.02 17.52
CA THR A 182 -8.28 -5.34 18.93
C THR A 182 -7.21 -6.43 19.00
N ALA A 183 -6.62 -6.66 20.17
CA ALA A 183 -5.69 -7.78 20.37
C ALA A 183 -6.34 -9.13 20.01
N ASP A 184 -7.59 -9.33 20.41
CA ASP A 184 -8.35 -10.55 20.14
C ASP A 184 -8.62 -10.71 18.63
N LYS A 185 -8.96 -9.63 17.92
CA LYS A 185 -9.16 -9.66 16.46
C LYS A 185 -7.86 -9.99 15.72
N ALA A 186 -6.75 -9.34 16.10
CA ALA A 186 -5.44 -9.61 15.49
C ALA A 186 -4.97 -11.05 15.72
N THR A 187 -5.15 -11.56 16.95
CA THR A 187 -4.75 -12.92 17.31
C THR A 187 -5.63 -13.98 16.66
N THR A 188 -6.95 -13.74 16.58
CA THR A 188 -7.90 -14.61 15.88
C THR A 188 -7.60 -14.65 14.39
N LEU A 189 -7.38 -13.49 13.75
CA LEU A 189 -6.99 -13.45 12.33
C LEU A 189 -5.70 -14.22 12.08
N ALA A 190 -4.69 -14.05 12.93
CA ALA A 190 -3.44 -14.81 12.81
C ALA A 190 -3.67 -16.32 12.94
N ASP A 191 -4.49 -16.77 13.90
CA ASP A 191 -4.81 -18.19 14.08
C ASP A 191 -5.56 -18.76 12.89
N ASP A 192 -6.56 -18.04 12.40
CA ASP A 192 -7.38 -18.47 11.28
C ASP A 192 -6.56 -18.57 9.99
N VAL A 193 -5.59 -17.66 9.78
CA VAL A 193 -4.63 -17.72 8.68
C VAL A 193 -3.67 -18.89 8.84
N ILE A 194 -3.10 -19.09 10.03
CA ILE A 194 -2.19 -20.22 10.31
C ILE A 194 -2.88 -21.56 10.05
N ALA A 195 -4.17 -21.68 10.40
CA ALA A 195 -4.98 -22.88 10.18
C ALA A 195 -5.45 -23.08 8.73
N GLN A 196 -5.12 -22.18 7.79
CA GLN A 196 -5.45 -22.38 6.38
C GLN A 196 -4.59 -23.50 5.79
N PRO A 197 -5.15 -24.40 4.96
CA PRO A 197 -4.38 -25.45 4.29
C PRO A 197 -3.16 -24.92 3.52
N LEU A 198 -3.29 -23.76 2.86
CA LEU A 198 -2.18 -23.07 2.18
C LEU A 198 -1.06 -22.72 3.17
N THR A 199 -1.40 -22.12 4.30
CA THR A 199 -0.40 -21.65 5.27
C THR A 199 0.26 -22.82 5.98
N GLU A 200 -0.49 -23.86 6.38
CA GLU A 200 0.07 -25.10 6.94
C GLU A 200 1.07 -25.75 5.97
N ARG A 201 0.71 -25.81 4.68
CA ARG A 201 1.59 -26.32 3.63
C ARG A 201 2.89 -25.50 3.55
N LEU A 202 2.78 -24.18 3.48
CA LEU A 202 3.95 -23.30 3.40
C LEU A 202 4.82 -23.43 4.66
N LEU A 203 4.23 -23.52 5.85
CA LEU A 203 4.96 -23.69 7.11
C LEU A 203 5.71 -25.04 7.18
N ALA A 204 5.19 -26.09 6.53
CA ALA A 204 5.87 -27.37 6.43
C ALA A 204 7.10 -27.32 5.50
N GLU A 205 7.09 -26.43 4.51
CA GLU A 205 8.17 -26.25 3.53
C GLU A 205 9.19 -25.17 3.97
N HIS A 206 8.78 -24.23 4.84
CA HIS A 206 9.58 -23.09 5.27
C HIS A 206 9.50 -22.82 6.77
N ASP A 207 10.64 -22.91 7.44
CA ASP A 207 10.78 -22.70 8.89
C ASP A 207 10.78 -21.21 9.31
N ARG A 208 10.85 -20.28 8.34
CA ARG A 208 11.02 -18.83 8.57
C ARG A 208 10.03 -17.99 7.77
N LEU A 209 8.75 -18.34 7.88
CA LEU A 209 7.67 -17.53 7.30
C LEU A 209 7.28 -16.37 8.21
N THR A 210 6.96 -15.24 7.59
CA THR A 210 6.30 -14.10 8.24
C THR A 210 4.96 -13.86 7.57
N LEU A 211 3.90 -13.74 8.36
CA LEU A 211 2.58 -13.41 7.84
C LEU A 211 2.39 -11.89 7.79
N ASN A 212 1.84 -11.38 6.69
CA ASN A 212 1.33 -10.02 6.61
C ASN A 212 -0.18 -10.11 6.60
N LEU A 213 -0.84 -9.44 7.54
CA LEU A 213 -2.26 -9.52 7.80
C LEU A 213 -2.89 -8.14 7.60
N TRP A 214 -4.12 -8.11 7.12
CA TRP A 214 -4.92 -6.90 6.95
C TRP A 214 -6.32 -7.13 7.54
N TYR A 215 -6.78 -6.16 8.32
CA TYR A 215 -8.08 -6.21 8.98
C TYR A 215 -8.81 -4.86 8.86
N ASP A 216 -10.01 -4.83 8.27
CA ASP A 216 -10.89 -3.66 8.33
C ASP A 216 -12.33 -4.00 8.63
N GLU A 217 -13.04 -3.00 9.11
CA GLU A 217 -14.50 -2.99 9.25
C GLU A 217 -15.16 -1.86 8.43
N LEU A 218 -14.39 -0.94 7.82
CA LEU A 218 -14.93 0.20 7.06
C LEU A 218 -14.81 0.06 5.56
N LEU A 219 -15.94 0.25 4.85
CA LEU A 219 -15.98 0.29 3.39
C LEU A 219 -15.00 1.31 2.81
N GLU A 220 -14.33 0.92 1.73
CA GLU A 220 -13.28 1.66 1.00
C GLU A 220 -13.60 3.14 0.72
N ARG A 221 -14.88 3.51 0.57
CA ARG A 221 -15.32 4.90 0.35
C ARG A 221 -15.05 5.84 1.53
N GLU A 222 -14.80 5.31 2.72
CA GLU A 222 -14.49 6.10 3.93
C GLU A 222 -13.00 6.05 4.29
N LEU A 223 -12.23 5.18 3.65
CA LEU A 223 -10.80 4.98 3.90
C LEU A 223 -9.92 5.71 2.87
N PRO A 224 -8.69 6.10 3.24
CA PRO A 224 -7.71 6.53 2.25
C PRO A 224 -7.32 5.35 1.35
N LYS A 225 -7.00 5.62 0.09
CA LYS A 225 -6.38 4.60 -0.77
C LYS A 225 -5.07 4.15 -0.12
N PRO A 226 -4.88 2.85 0.13
CA PRO A 226 -3.68 2.35 0.79
C PRO A 226 -2.43 2.69 -0.02
N THR A 227 -1.40 3.18 0.66
CA THR A 227 -0.26 3.75 -0.06
C THR A 227 0.88 2.77 -0.26
N TYR A 228 1.25 1.90 0.70
CA TYR A 228 2.54 1.18 0.56
C TYR A 228 2.73 0.00 1.53
N LEU A 229 2.14 -1.15 1.23
CA LEU A 229 2.64 -2.42 1.80
C LEU A 229 3.08 -3.44 0.74
N MET A 230 3.19 -3.02 -0.51
CA MET A 230 3.72 -3.81 -1.61
C MET A 230 4.74 -2.96 -2.37
N ASN A 231 5.99 -3.43 -2.43
CA ASN A 231 6.99 -2.86 -3.32
C ASN A 231 6.45 -2.89 -4.77
N GLY A 232 6.03 -1.72 -5.30
CA GLY A 232 6.09 -1.49 -6.75
C GLY A 232 4.80 -1.46 -7.58
N GLY A 233 3.61 -1.25 -7.01
CA GLY A 233 2.44 -0.89 -7.84
C GLY A 233 1.14 -0.74 -7.06
N ASP A 234 0.04 -0.43 -7.76
CA ASP A 234 -1.33 -0.20 -7.29
C ASP A 234 -1.99 -1.42 -6.59
N PHE A 235 -1.27 -2.13 -5.71
CA PHE A 235 -1.66 -3.43 -5.14
C PHE A 235 -2.24 -3.30 -3.72
N GLY A 236 -3.12 -2.34 -3.50
CA GLY A 236 -3.73 -2.11 -2.19
C GLY A 236 -4.63 -3.27 -1.78
N ALA A 237 -4.35 -3.97 -0.67
CA ALA A 237 -5.20 -5.06 -0.16
C ALA A 237 -6.67 -4.62 -0.02
N TRP A 238 -6.91 -3.35 0.30
CA TRP A 238 -8.22 -2.76 0.63
C TRP A 238 -9.15 -2.43 -0.54
N GLU A 239 -8.66 -2.46 -1.79
CA GLU A 239 -9.52 -2.36 -2.98
C GLU A 239 -10.24 -3.71 -3.23
N VAL A 240 -10.90 -4.28 -2.21
CA VAL A 240 -11.50 -5.61 -2.27
C VAL A 240 -12.83 -5.53 -2.98
N GLY A 241 -12.74 -5.35 -4.29
CA GLY A 241 -13.80 -5.75 -5.19
C GLY A 241 -13.72 -7.25 -5.44
N ILE A 242 -14.10 -8.11 -4.48
CA ILE A 242 -14.33 -9.52 -4.80
C ILE A 242 -15.65 -9.56 -5.56
N GLY A 243 -15.55 -9.61 -6.88
CA GLY A 243 -16.72 -9.82 -7.74
C GLY A 243 -17.51 -11.03 -7.27
N ARG A 244 -18.84 -11.01 -7.48
CA ARG A 244 -19.73 -12.11 -7.06
C ARG A 244 -19.26 -13.43 -7.69
N CYS A 245 -18.54 -14.25 -6.91
CA CYS A 245 -18.20 -15.60 -7.30
C CYS A 245 -19.23 -16.53 -6.65
N ALA A 246 -20.24 -16.94 -7.41
CA ALA A 246 -21.42 -17.61 -6.86
C ALA A 246 -21.12 -18.95 -6.16
N GLY A 247 -19.99 -19.57 -6.49
CA GLY A 247 -19.53 -20.80 -5.87
C GLY A 247 -18.59 -20.60 -4.68
N LEU A 248 -18.20 -19.36 -4.35
CA LEU A 248 -17.45 -19.07 -3.14
C LEU A 248 -18.38 -18.54 -2.05
N PRO A 249 -18.29 -19.09 -0.81
CA PRO A 249 -19.03 -18.56 0.31
C PRO A 249 -18.53 -17.14 0.60
N GLY A 250 -19.42 -16.26 1.04
CA GLY A 250 -19.04 -14.94 1.52
C GLY A 250 -19.88 -13.78 0.98
N PRO A 251 -19.65 -12.60 1.56
CA PRO A 251 -20.51 -11.46 1.36
C PRO A 251 -20.25 -10.70 0.07
N THR A 252 -21.31 -10.06 -0.43
CA THR A 252 -21.26 -9.26 -1.66
C THR A 252 -20.70 -7.85 -1.44
N THR A 253 -20.41 -7.47 -0.20
CA THR A 253 -19.95 -6.14 0.20
C THR A 253 -18.95 -6.26 1.35
N LEU A 254 -17.66 -6.18 1.03
CA LEU A 254 -16.57 -6.14 2.00
C LEU A 254 -15.82 -4.81 1.89
N PRO A 255 -15.19 -4.35 2.97
CA PRO A 255 -15.41 -4.74 4.38
C PRO A 255 -16.73 -4.17 4.97
N SER A 256 -17.22 -4.75 6.07
CA SER A 256 -18.24 -4.14 6.96
C SER A 256 -18.00 -4.50 8.42
N SER A 257 -18.72 -3.88 9.37
CA SER A 257 -18.60 -4.21 10.80
C SER A 257 -19.02 -5.63 11.16
N ASP A 258 -19.98 -6.19 10.42
CA ASP A 258 -20.47 -7.55 10.64
C ASP A 258 -19.63 -8.58 9.85
N GLU A 259 -18.94 -8.11 8.81
CA GLU A 259 -18.17 -8.92 7.88
C GLU A 259 -16.85 -8.18 7.55
N PRO A 260 -15.87 -8.21 8.46
CA PRO A 260 -14.63 -7.48 8.28
C PRO A 260 -13.83 -8.02 7.10
N LEU A 261 -13.07 -7.14 6.43
CA LEU A 261 -12.00 -7.61 5.56
C LEU A 261 -10.99 -8.36 6.40
N ARG A 262 -10.67 -9.58 5.98
CA ARG A 262 -9.65 -10.43 6.57
C ARG A 262 -8.78 -10.91 5.43
N ALA A 263 -7.64 -10.26 5.25
CA ALA A 263 -6.71 -10.58 4.18
C ALA A 263 -5.33 -10.90 4.73
N PHE A 264 -4.55 -11.65 3.96
CA PHE A 264 -3.20 -12.02 4.34
C PHE A 264 -2.30 -12.26 3.13
N GLY A 265 -1.01 -12.31 3.40
CA GLY A 265 0.07 -12.58 2.46
C GLY A 265 1.21 -13.21 3.24
N VAL A 266 2.11 -13.88 2.55
CA VAL A 266 3.17 -14.68 3.19
C VAL A 266 4.52 -14.27 2.64
N ASN A 267 5.45 -13.90 3.53
CA ASN A 267 6.85 -13.66 3.20
C ASN A 267 7.70 -14.83 3.69
N GLY A 268 8.67 -15.29 2.90
CA GLY A 268 9.61 -16.35 3.26
C GLY A 268 11.08 -15.94 3.16
N ASP A 269 11.98 -16.88 3.47
CA ASP A 269 13.43 -16.71 3.30
C ASP A 269 13.79 -16.75 1.80
N GLY A 270 13.95 -15.57 1.20
CA GLY A 270 14.16 -15.40 -0.23
C GLY A 270 13.15 -14.42 -0.81
N PHE A 271 13.51 -13.74 -1.89
CA PHE A 271 12.59 -12.84 -2.58
C PHE A 271 11.48 -13.73 -3.18
N LEU A 272 10.35 -13.87 -2.49
CA LEU A 272 9.07 -14.36 -3.01
C LEU A 272 8.18 -13.15 -3.31
N PRO A 273 8.58 -12.24 -4.23
CA PRO A 273 7.85 -10.99 -4.47
C PRO A 273 6.41 -11.24 -4.92
N TRP A 274 6.14 -12.42 -5.49
CA TRP A 274 4.84 -12.84 -5.99
C TRP A 274 3.91 -13.38 -4.88
N LEU A 275 4.39 -13.79 -3.70
CA LEU A 275 3.49 -14.13 -2.56
C LEU A 275 3.06 -12.90 -1.73
N GLY A 276 3.44 -11.71 -2.19
CA GLY A 276 2.71 -10.47 -1.91
C GLY A 276 1.28 -10.47 -2.48
N VAL A 277 0.86 -11.53 -3.17
CA VAL A 277 -0.54 -11.83 -3.49
C VAL A 277 -1.42 -11.62 -2.25
N PRO A 278 -2.35 -10.66 -2.29
CA PRO A 278 -3.33 -10.53 -1.23
C PRO A 278 -4.30 -11.72 -1.32
N PHE A 279 -4.21 -12.63 -0.38
CA PHE A 279 -5.23 -13.63 -0.11
C PHE A 279 -6.33 -12.98 0.73
N VAL A 280 -7.58 -13.35 0.48
CA VAL A 280 -8.73 -12.93 1.28
C VAL A 280 -9.41 -14.16 1.86
N LEU A 281 -9.74 -14.09 3.15
CA LEU A 281 -10.48 -15.10 3.87
C LEU A 281 -11.98 -14.81 3.77
N LEU A 282 -12.72 -15.67 3.08
CA LEU A 282 -14.17 -15.63 2.96
C LEU A 282 -14.78 -16.84 3.67
N GLU A 283 -15.41 -16.65 4.82
CA GLU A 283 -16.03 -17.74 5.61
C GLU A 283 -15.10 -18.95 5.86
N GLY A 284 -13.79 -18.71 5.98
CA GLY A 284 -12.77 -19.75 6.18
C GLY A 284 -12.16 -20.32 4.89
N GLN A 285 -12.67 -19.90 3.73
CA GLN A 285 -12.08 -20.19 2.42
C GLN A 285 -11.04 -19.13 2.06
N THR A 286 -9.84 -19.56 1.66
CA THR A 286 -8.83 -18.64 1.11
C THR A 286 -9.03 -18.46 -0.39
N VAL A 287 -9.10 -17.21 -0.82
CA VAL A 287 -9.29 -16.78 -2.22
C VAL A 287 -8.20 -15.80 -2.59
N VAL A 288 -7.72 -15.87 -3.83
CA VAL A 288 -6.74 -14.92 -4.34
C VAL A 288 -7.45 -13.67 -4.84
N LYS A 289 -7.04 -12.49 -4.38
CA LYS A 289 -7.56 -11.23 -4.92
C LYS A 289 -6.94 -10.91 -6.29
N ARG A 290 -5.61 -10.94 -6.34
CA ARG A 290 -4.83 -10.63 -7.53
C ARG A 290 -3.64 -11.55 -7.58
N PHE A 291 -3.36 -12.06 -8.76
CA PHE A 291 -2.28 -13.00 -9.00
C PHE A 291 -1.52 -12.55 -10.23
N ASP A 292 -0.22 -12.36 -10.15
CA ASP A 292 0.61 -12.07 -11.32
C ASP A 292 1.83 -12.99 -11.22
N PHE A 293 1.96 -13.92 -12.18
CA PHE A 293 2.99 -14.95 -12.15
C PHE A 293 3.60 -15.20 -13.51
N TRP A 294 4.93 -15.24 -13.56
CA TRP A 294 5.71 -15.48 -14.78
C TRP A 294 6.55 -16.75 -14.64
N PRO A 295 6.02 -17.92 -15.05
CA PRO A 295 6.66 -19.22 -14.81
C PRO A 295 8.13 -19.30 -15.21
N GLN A 296 8.54 -18.65 -16.30
CA GLN A 296 9.91 -18.63 -16.80
C GLN A 296 10.91 -17.86 -15.93
N TYR A 297 10.44 -16.95 -15.07
CA TYR A 297 11.29 -16.16 -14.17
C TYR A 297 11.12 -16.57 -12.70
N GLU A 298 9.97 -17.16 -12.37
CA GLU A 298 9.50 -17.36 -11.01
C GLU A 298 9.22 -18.84 -10.67
N SER A 299 9.55 -19.77 -11.56
CA SER A 299 9.54 -21.21 -11.26
C SER A 299 10.63 -21.52 -10.23
N ASP A 300 10.22 -21.54 -8.98
CA ASP A 300 10.89 -22.27 -7.91
C ASP A 300 10.00 -23.44 -7.46
N THR A 301 10.53 -24.26 -6.56
CA THR A 301 9.82 -25.43 -6.02
C THR A 301 8.49 -25.04 -5.35
N ILE A 302 8.37 -23.81 -4.84
CA ILE A 302 7.18 -23.34 -4.12
C ILE A 302 6.09 -23.00 -5.14
N SER A 303 6.41 -22.23 -6.18
CA SER A 303 5.50 -21.91 -7.28
C SER A 303 4.96 -23.17 -7.95
N GLU A 304 5.86 -24.12 -8.26
CA GLU A 304 5.50 -25.40 -8.86
C GLU A 304 4.58 -26.21 -7.96
N ASN A 305 4.83 -26.18 -6.64
CA ASN A 305 4.00 -26.86 -5.65
C ASN A 305 2.64 -26.17 -5.45
N LEU A 306 2.53 -24.85 -5.52
CA LEU A 306 1.27 -24.15 -5.25
C LEU A 306 0.30 -24.17 -6.43
N LEU A 307 0.80 -24.25 -7.67
CA LEU A 307 -0.01 -24.27 -8.90
C LEU A 307 0.15 -25.59 -9.68
N PRO A 308 -0.16 -26.75 -9.09
CA PRO A 308 0.13 -28.04 -9.71
C PRO A 308 -0.54 -28.18 -11.08
N THR A 309 -1.69 -27.54 -11.31
CA THR A 309 -2.40 -27.52 -12.60
C THR A 309 -1.55 -26.99 -13.75
N PHE A 310 -0.76 -25.94 -13.51
CA PHE A 310 0.04 -25.27 -14.55
C PHE A 310 1.46 -25.83 -14.69
N PHE A 311 1.87 -26.73 -13.79
CA PHE A 311 3.20 -27.34 -13.76
C PHE A 311 3.19 -28.85 -13.98
N ARG A 312 2.14 -29.38 -14.63
CA ARG A 312 2.08 -30.79 -15.05
C ARG A 312 3.07 -31.05 -16.18
N ASP A 313 3.53 -32.31 -16.32
CA ASP A 313 4.41 -32.74 -17.42
C ASP A 313 3.84 -32.45 -18.82
N ASP A 314 2.52 -32.37 -18.94
CA ASP A 314 1.79 -32.07 -20.17
C ASP A 314 1.34 -30.60 -20.29
N ALA A 315 1.68 -29.74 -19.33
CA ALA A 315 1.34 -28.33 -19.37
C ALA A 315 2.16 -27.60 -20.45
N PRO A 316 1.53 -26.68 -21.21
CA PRO A 316 2.25 -25.78 -22.10
C PRO A 316 3.24 -24.88 -21.35
N PRO A 317 4.31 -24.39 -22.00
CA PRO A 317 5.25 -23.46 -21.40
C PRO A 317 4.66 -22.05 -21.39
N PHE A 318 3.75 -21.78 -20.46
CA PHE A 318 3.13 -20.46 -20.30
C PHE A 318 4.19 -19.41 -19.95
N GLU A 319 4.06 -18.23 -20.57
CA GLU A 319 4.87 -17.04 -20.27
C GLU A 319 4.27 -16.23 -19.10
N GLY A 320 2.96 -16.29 -18.92
CA GLY A 320 2.29 -15.50 -17.90
C GLY A 320 0.96 -16.10 -17.49
N ILE A 321 0.68 -16.00 -16.19
CA ILE A 321 -0.57 -16.36 -15.56
C ILE A 321 -0.95 -15.18 -14.67
N TRP A 322 -2.04 -14.52 -15.00
CA TRP A 322 -2.50 -13.32 -14.31
C TRP A 322 -3.95 -13.49 -13.87
N GLN A 323 -4.31 -12.92 -12.73
CA GLN A 323 -5.68 -12.74 -12.29
C GLN A 323 -5.86 -11.28 -11.94
N GLU A 324 -6.75 -10.62 -12.67
CA GLU A 324 -7.25 -9.30 -12.30
C GLU A 324 -8.67 -9.47 -11.75
N SER A 325 -8.90 -8.96 -10.54
CA SER A 325 -10.25 -8.73 -10.03
C SER A 325 -10.62 -7.30 -10.43
N THR A 326 -11.45 -7.15 -11.46
CA THR A 326 -11.97 -5.84 -11.86
C THR A 326 -13.08 -5.38 -10.91
N ASP A 327 -13.36 -4.07 -10.92
CA ASP A 327 -14.28 -3.38 -10.02
C ASP A 327 -15.70 -4.02 -9.99
N ILE A 328 -16.25 -4.11 -8.78
CA ILE A 328 -17.32 -4.99 -8.25
C ILE A 328 -18.70 -4.95 -8.93
N PHE A 329 -18.90 -4.14 -9.96
CA PHE A 329 -20.25 -3.84 -10.46
C PHE A 329 -20.58 -4.40 -11.82
N THR A 330 -19.61 -4.94 -12.59
CA THR A 330 -19.90 -5.33 -13.98
C THR A 330 -19.26 -6.63 -14.46
N GLU A 331 -18.06 -6.99 -14.02
CA GLU A 331 -17.34 -8.16 -14.55
C GLU A 331 -16.72 -8.94 -13.39
N GLY A 332 -16.86 -10.27 -13.38
CA GLY A 332 -16.26 -11.12 -12.35
C GLY A 332 -14.73 -11.18 -12.51
N PRO A 333 -14.01 -11.81 -11.56
CA PRO A 333 -12.58 -12.01 -11.68
C PRO A 333 -12.25 -12.74 -12.99
N THR A 334 -11.14 -12.37 -13.60
CA THR A 334 -10.69 -12.91 -14.89
C THR A 334 -9.27 -13.44 -14.74
N ILE A 335 -9.05 -14.69 -15.16
CA ILE A 335 -7.72 -15.28 -15.27
C ILE A 335 -7.26 -15.17 -16.71
N THR A 336 -6.09 -14.57 -16.92
CA THR A 336 -5.42 -14.51 -18.21
C THR A 336 -4.23 -15.46 -18.20
N VAL A 337 -4.08 -16.25 -19.26
CA VAL A 337 -2.87 -17.06 -19.49
C VAL A 337 -2.28 -16.75 -20.85
N SER A 338 -0.96 -16.68 -20.95
CA SER A 338 -0.27 -16.47 -22.22
C SER A 338 0.84 -17.47 -22.48
N LEU A 339 1.09 -17.72 -23.76
CA LEU A 339 2.31 -18.32 -24.27
C LEU A 339 3.29 -17.22 -24.73
N PRO A 340 4.59 -17.54 -24.84
CA PRO A 340 5.55 -16.69 -25.54
C PRO A 340 5.07 -16.33 -26.95
N ASP A 341 5.37 -15.11 -27.40
CA ASP A 341 4.99 -14.62 -28.74
C ASP A 341 5.52 -15.50 -29.89
N ASP A 342 6.64 -16.18 -29.67
CA ASP A 342 7.28 -17.08 -30.64
C ASP A 342 6.82 -18.55 -30.53
N ALA A 343 5.81 -18.85 -29.70
CA ALA A 343 5.28 -20.20 -29.55
C ALA A 343 4.82 -20.80 -30.88
N ASP A 344 5.22 -22.04 -31.15
CA ASP A 344 4.94 -22.72 -32.40
C ASP A 344 3.47 -23.19 -32.50
N PRO A 345 2.98 -23.60 -33.69
CA PRO A 345 1.59 -24.04 -33.84
C PRO A 345 1.19 -25.23 -32.96
N ALA A 346 2.12 -26.14 -32.63
CA ALA A 346 1.80 -27.29 -31.78
C ALA A 346 1.64 -26.86 -30.32
N GLN A 347 2.47 -25.94 -29.83
CA GLN A 347 2.34 -25.35 -28.51
C GLN A 347 1.02 -24.58 -28.35
N ARG A 348 0.61 -23.82 -29.38
CA ARG A 348 -0.68 -23.11 -29.37
C ARG A 348 -1.88 -24.05 -29.31
N VAL A 349 -1.83 -25.18 -30.04
CA VAL A 349 -2.89 -26.21 -29.97
C VAL A 349 -2.92 -26.84 -28.58
N ALA A 350 -1.76 -27.24 -28.05
CA ALA A 350 -1.67 -27.81 -26.70
C ALA A 350 -2.20 -26.84 -25.63
N ALA A 351 -1.88 -25.54 -25.74
CA ALA A 351 -2.40 -24.54 -24.82
C ALA A 351 -3.90 -24.30 -24.96
N SER A 352 -4.42 -24.26 -26.19
CA SER A 352 -5.86 -24.17 -26.42
C SER A 352 -6.60 -25.39 -25.83
N ASP A 353 -6.05 -26.59 -26.01
CA ASP A 353 -6.63 -27.83 -25.46
C ASP A 353 -6.55 -27.87 -23.93
N PHE A 354 -5.47 -27.35 -23.35
CA PHE A 354 -5.31 -27.20 -21.90
C PHE A 354 -6.32 -26.18 -21.34
N VAL A 355 -6.40 -24.98 -21.91
CA VAL A 355 -7.30 -23.92 -21.47
C VAL A 355 -8.77 -24.35 -21.57
N ALA A 356 -9.14 -25.14 -22.58
CA ALA A 356 -10.48 -25.70 -22.73
C ALA A 356 -10.88 -26.70 -21.62
N GLN A 357 -9.91 -27.18 -20.81
CA GLN A 357 -10.16 -28.06 -19.66
C GLN A 357 -10.27 -27.28 -18.34
N LEU A 358 -9.91 -25.99 -18.34
CA LEU A 358 -10.06 -25.14 -17.16
C LEU A 358 -11.54 -24.76 -16.96
N PRO A 359 -11.97 -24.47 -15.72
CA PRO A 359 -13.30 -23.91 -15.45
C PRO A 359 -13.55 -22.60 -16.22
N GLY A 360 -14.82 -22.24 -16.43
CA GLY A 360 -15.21 -21.07 -17.20
C GLY A 360 -15.11 -21.24 -18.73
N ARG A 361 -15.20 -20.12 -19.46
CA ARG A 361 -15.16 -20.11 -20.94
C ARG A 361 -14.11 -19.14 -21.46
N ALA A 362 -13.02 -19.67 -21.98
CA ALA A 362 -11.94 -18.85 -22.51
C ALA A 362 -12.32 -18.06 -23.78
N SER A 363 -11.86 -16.82 -23.85
CA SER A 363 -11.86 -15.94 -25.02
C SER A 363 -10.44 -15.80 -25.57
N THR A 364 -10.30 -15.71 -26.89
CA THR A 364 -9.01 -15.46 -27.60
C THR A 364 -8.97 -14.07 -28.24
N GLU A 365 -9.71 -13.11 -27.70
CA GLU A 365 -9.85 -11.76 -28.28
C GLU A 365 -8.51 -11.04 -28.47
N TRP A 366 -7.52 -11.38 -27.66
CA TRP A 366 -6.19 -10.76 -27.63
C TRP A 366 -5.13 -11.43 -28.51
N GLY A 367 -5.51 -12.48 -29.26
CA GLY A 367 -4.61 -13.15 -30.21
C GLY A 367 -4.44 -14.65 -29.94
N PRO A 368 -3.61 -15.35 -30.74
CA PRO A 368 -3.48 -16.80 -30.70
C PRO A 368 -2.59 -17.34 -29.59
N THR A 369 -1.98 -16.46 -28.79
CA THR A 369 -1.05 -16.78 -27.69
C THR A 369 -1.57 -16.31 -26.34
N ARG A 370 -2.78 -15.74 -26.27
CA ARG A 370 -3.36 -15.22 -25.04
C ARG A 370 -4.82 -15.64 -24.91
N TRP A 371 -5.17 -16.15 -23.73
CA TRP A 371 -6.52 -16.57 -23.39
C TRP A 371 -6.98 -15.83 -22.14
N GLU A 372 -8.20 -15.31 -22.17
CA GLU A 372 -8.86 -14.73 -21.02
C GLU A 372 -10.03 -15.61 -20.61
N ILE A 373 -10.07 -15.97 -19.34
CA ILE A 373 -11.09 -16.82 -18.75
C ILE A 373 -11.85 -15.91 -17.78
N PRO A 374 -12.97 -15.31 -18.21
CA PRO A 374 -13.80 -14.49 -17.35
C PRO A 374 -14.57 -15.34 -16.35
N ALA A 375 -15.01 -14.71 -15.26
CA ALA A 375 -15.80 -15.34 -14.21
C ALA A 375 -15.12 -16.58 -13.62
N VAL A 376 -13.81 -16.51 -13.38
CA VAL A 376 -13.07 -17.52 -12.61
C VAL A 376 -12.09 -16.85 -11.66
N THR A 377 -11.74 -17.54 -10.58
CA THR A 377 -10.74 -17.06 -9.61
C THR A 377 -9.90 -18.20 -9.08
N PHE A 378 -8.72 -17.90 -8.56
CA PHE A 378 -7.93 -18.84 -7.78
C PHE A 378 -8.44 -18.90 -6.34
N ALA A 379 -8.72 -20.12 -5.88
CA ALA A 379 -9.02 -20.42 -4.49
C ALA A 379 -8.09 -21.54 -3.99
N VAL A 380 -7.93 -21.63 -2.68
CA VAL A 380 -7.13 -22.67 -2.03
C VAL A 380 -7.99 -23.91 -1.79
N ASP A 381 -7.54 -25.09 -2.23
CA ASP A 381 -8.23 -26.34 -1.90
C ASP A 381 -7.86 -26.89 -0.51
N ASP A 382 -8.51 -27.99 -0.09
CA ASP A 382 -8.27 -28.65 1.20
C ASP A 382 -6.81 -29.15 1.38
N GLN A 383 -6.01 -29.20 0.31
CA GLN A 383 -4.62 -29.62 0.32
C GLN A 383 -3.63 -28.45 0.28
N GLY A 384 -4.13 -27.21 0.26
CA GLY A 384 -3.32 -26.01 0.21
C GLY A 384 -2.87 -25.60 -1.19
N TYR A 385 -3.46 -26.14 -2.25
CA TYR A 385 -3.13 -25.79 -3.63
C TYR A 385 -4.04 -24.69 -4.18
N LEU A 386 -3.48 -23.86 -5.06
CA LEU A 386 -4.28 -22.91 -5.85
C LEU A 386 -4.95 -23.64 -7.00
N VAL A 387 -6.28 -23.63 -6.97
CA VAL A 387 -7.15 -24.20 -8.00
C VAL A 387 -8.02 -23.12 -8.60
N ILE A 388 -8.33 -23.26 -9.88
CA ILE A 388 -9.28 -22.36 -10.56
C ILE A 388 -10.68 -22.76 -10.15
N HIS A 389 -11.48 -21.79 -9.72
CA HIS A 389 -12.86 -21.93 -9.32
C HIS A 389 -13.76 -21.17 -10.29
N ASP A 390 -14.87 -21.78 -10.71
CA ASP A 390 -15.89 -21.13 -11.55
C ASP A 390 -16.75 -20.17 -10.71
N CYS A 391 -16.97 -18.96 -11.21
CA CYS A 391 -17.78 -17.93 -10.58
C CYS A 391 -19.15 -17.75 -11.22
N ASP A 392 -19.45 -18.43 -12.33
CA ASP A 392 -20.73 -18.30 -13.04
C ASP A 392 -21.87 -18.97 -12.24
N PRO A 393 -22.92 -18.23 -11.84
CA PRO A 393 -24.08 -18.79 -11.15
C PRO A 393 -25.03 -19.60 -12.06
N SER A 394 -24.75 -19.73 -13.37
CA SER A 394 -25.71 -20.25 -14.34
C SER A 394 -25.76 -21.79 -14.50
N ASP A 395 -25.08 -22.54 -13.64
CA ASP A 395 -25.22 -24.00 -13.51
C ASP A 395 -26.26 -24.45 -12.46
#